data_AF-A0A4S2KSU0-F1
#
_entry.id   AF-A0A4S2KSU0-F1
#
_cell.length_a   1.000
_cell.length_b   1.000
_cell.length_c   1.000
_cell.angle_alpha   90.00
_cell.angle_beta   90.00
_cell.angle_gamma   90.00
#
_symmetry.space_group_name_H-M   'P 1'
#
loop_
_entity.id
_entity.type
_entity.pdbx_description
1 polymer ?
#
loop_
_entity_poly.entity_id
_entity_poly.type
_entity_poly.pdbx_seq_one_letter_code
_entity_poly.pdbx_strand_id
1 'polypeptide(L)'
;MFTNKKNSLPPRPHIPDHKHMLEDLDRAVVDDVAFKIISDLCKKETYGPTGTNNSDDIYKKVKTYLNTKQQLKQLECTLKKEGQQMLADNEEIKRLADDIRKQAQAALVT
;
A
#
# COMPACT_ATOMS: atom_id res chain seq x y z
N MET A 1 26.79 -22.60 54.00
CA MET A 1 27.37 -22.48 52.66
C MET A 1 26.23 -22.27 51.67
N PHE A 2 26.02 -21.05 51.20
CA PHE A 2 24.94 -20.74 50.26
C PHE A 2 25.35 -21.19 48.87
N THR A 3 24.74 -22.26 48.38
CA THR A 3 24.96 -22.77 47.03
C THR A 3 24.42 -21.76 46.03
N ASN A 4 25.30 -21.21 45.20
CA ASN A 4 24.95 -20.35 44.08
C ASN A 4 24.10 -21.13 43.07
N LYS A 5 22.77 -21.13 43.25
CA LYS A 5 21.83 -21.52 42.20
C LYS A 5 21.99 -20.48 41.11
N LYS A 6 22.79 -20.78 40.08
CA LYS A 6 22.89 -19.96 38.89
C LYS A 6 21.47 -19.72 38.43
N ASN A 7 21.02 -18.47 38.44
CA ASN A 7 19.71 -18.07 37.94
C ASN A 7 19.67 -18.43 36.45
N SER A 8 19.23 -19.66 36.17
CA SER A 8 19.05 -20.20 34.84
C SER A 8 17.79 -19.57 34.28
N LEU A 9 17.88 -18.29 33.92
CA LEU A 9 16.87 -17.68 33.08
C LEU A 9 16.82 -18.52 31.78
N PRO A 10 15.61 -18.81 31.27
CA PRO A 10 15.48 -19.52 30.02
C PRO A 10 16.23 -18.75 28.92
N PRO A 11 16.78 -19.47 27.92
CA PRO A 11 17.46 -18.84 26.81
C PRO A 11 16.53 -17.84 26.14
N ARG A 12 17.09 -16.68 25.77
CA ARG A 12 16.32 -15.63 25.11
C ARG A 12 15.80 -16.16 23.77
N PRO A 13 14.54 -15.87 23.40
CA PRO A 13 14.00 -16.27 22.10
C PRO A 13 14.87 -15.75 20.95
N HIS A 14 14.94 -16.54 19.89
CA HIS A 14 15.63 -16.15 18.66
C HIS A 14 14.91 -14.97 18.00
N ILE A 15 15.69 -14.05 17.42
CA ILE A 15 15.14 -12.92 16.67
C ILE A 15 14.41 -13.44 15.42
N PRO A 16 13.21 -12.95 15.09
CA PRO A 16 12.48 -13.42 13.92
C PRO A 16 13.31 -13.25 12.64
N ASP A 17 13.29 -14.28 11.78
CA ASP A 17 13.86 -14.16 10.43
C ASP A 17 12.96 -13.28 9.54
N HIS A 18 13.55 -12.67 8.50
CA HIS A 18 12.87 -11.77 7.56
C HIS A 18 11.63 -12.41 6.91
N LYS A 19 11.61 -13.73 6.74
CA LYS A 19 10.45 -14.47 6.22
C LYS A 19 9.23 -14.36 7.14
N HIS A 20 9.43 -14.45 8.45
CA HIS A 20 8.35 -14.34 9.43
C HIS A 20 7.80 -12.91 9.45
N MET A 21 8.66 -11.90 9.31
CA MET A 21 8.22 -10.51 9.19
C MET A 21 7.36 -10.29 7.93
N LEU A 22 7.73 -10.90 6.81
CA LEU A 22 6.96 -10.80 5.57
C LEU A 22 5.62 -11.52 5.66
N GLU A 23 5.55 -12.65 6.35
CA GLU A 23 4.30 -13.36 6.62
C GLU A 23 3.35 -12.52 7.47
N ASP A 24 3.84 -11.92 8.55
CA ASP A 24 3.04 -11.04 9.42
C ASP A 24 2.50 -9.84 8.63
N LEU A 25 3.33 -9.25 7.77
CA LEU A 25 2.95 -8.11 6.93
C LEU A 25 1.95 -8.47 5.82
N ASP A 26 2.02 -9.67 5.26
CA ASP A 26 1.05 -10.12 4.25
C ASP A 26 -0.35 -10.31 4.85
N ARG A 27 -0.39 -10.68 6.13
CA ARG A 27 -1.63 -10.87 6.90
C ARG A 27 -2.11 -9.60 7.61
N ALA A 28 -1.30 -8.55 7.65
CA ALA A 28 -1.61 -7.33 8.36
C ALA A 28 -2.72 -6.52 7.66
N VAL A 29 -3.72 -6.09 8.45
CA VAL A 29 -4.85 -5.28 7.98
C VAL A 29 -4.42 -3.81 7.90
N VAL A 30 -5.07 -3.01 7.06
CA VAL A 30 -4.72 -1.59 6.82
C VAL A 30 -4.68 -0.73 8.11
N ASP A 31 -5.45 -1.11 9.14
CA ASP A 31 -5.51 -0.42 10.44
C ASP A 31 -4.51 -0.92 11.49
N ASP A 32 -3.63 -1.85 11.13
CA ASP A 32 -2.65 -2.44 12.03
C ASP A 32 -1.64 -1.40 12.56
N VAL A 33 -1.24 -1.59 13.81
CA VAL A 33 -0.23 -0.77 14.50
C VAL A 33 1.08 -0.74 13.73
N ALA A 34 1.42 -1.84 13.02
CA ALA A 34 2.60 -1.90 12.15
C ALA A 34 2.62 -0.77 11.10
N PHE A 35 1.46 -0.38 10.58
CA PHE A 35 1.33 0.70 9.59
C PHE A 35 1.14 2.08 10.22
N LYS A 36 0.54 2.16 11.41
CA LYS A 36 0.41 3.44 12.16
C LYS A 36 1.76 3.99 12.62
N ILE A 37 2.66 3.14 13.08
CA ILE A 37 4.01 3.54 13.52
C ILE A 37 4.83 4.12 12.35
N ILE A 38 4.63 3.60 11.12
CA ILE A 38 5.32 4.10 9.91
C ILE A 38 4.89 5.53 9.57
N SER A 39 3.60 5.84 9.70
CA SER A 39 3.06 7.21 9.52
C SER A 39 3.75 8.22 10.43
N ASP A 40 3.95 7.86 11.70
CA ASP A 40 4.47 8.79 12.70
C ASP A 40 5.99 8.96 12.62
N LEU A 41 6.73 7.93 12.21
CA LEU A 41 8.19 8.01 11.99
C LEU A 41 8.58 8.74 10.71
N CYS A 42 7.77 8.64 9.65
CA CYS A 42 8.00 9.38 8.40
C CYS A 42 7.93 10.91 8.57
N LYS A 43 7.32 11.42 9.66
CA LYS A 43 7.33 12.85 10.00
C LYS A 43 8.60 13.29 10.73
N LYS A 44 9.44 12.36 11.22
CA LYS A 44 10.52 12.64 12.20
C LYS A 44 11.95 12.39 11.70
N GLU A 45 12.14 11.59 10.65
CA GLU A 45 13.47 11.23 10.11
C GLU A 45 13.95 12.19 9.00
N THR A 46 14.42 13.38 9.39
CA THR A 46 15.17 14.30 8.49
C THR A 46 16.68 14.35 8.81
N TYR A 47 17.20 13.59 9.78
CA TYR A 47 18.58 13.80 10.25
C TYR A 47 19.38 12.50 10.45
N GLY A 48 20.38 12.29 9.59
CA GLY A 48 21.61 11.56 9.94
C GLY A 48 21.92 10.30 9.10
N PRO A 49 22.99 10.31 8.28
CA PRO A 49 23.58 9.11 7.70
C PRO A 49 24.75 8.63 8.57
N THR A 50 24.75 7.36 8.97
CA THR A 50 25.97 6.69 9.43
C THR A 50 25.91 5.23 9.05
N GLY A 51 27.02 4.75 8.51
CA GLY A 51 27.11 3.52 7.72
C GLY A 51 27.10 2.23 8.52
N THR A 52 27.12 1.14 7.73
CA THR A 52 27.39 -0.25 8.10
C THR A 52 26.39 -0.89 9.05
N ASN A 53 25.23 -1.31 8.52
CA ASN A 53 24.47 -2.46 9.01
C ASN A 53 23.70 -3.06 7.82
N ASN A 54 24.07 -4.28 7.41
CA ASN A 54 23.42 -4.99 6.31
C ASN A 54 21.89 -5.16 6.57
N SER A 55 21.49 -5.23 7.84
CA SER A 55 20.08 -5.26 8.27
C SER A 55 19.34 -3.93 8.12
N ASP A 56 20.04 -2.80 8.26
CA ASP A 56 19.45 -1.45 8.13
C ASP A 56 19.17 -1.12 6.64
N ASP A 57 20.05 -1.60 5.75
CA ASP A 57 19.84 -1.57 4.30
C ASP A 57 18.67 -2.48 3.88
N ILE A 58 18.56 -3.69 4.47
CA ILE A 58 17.42 -4.59 4.23
C ILE A 58 16.11 -3.96 4.72
N TYR A 59 16.09 -3.37 5.91
CA TYR A 59 14.90 -2.71 6.44
C TYR A 59 14.46 -1.53 5.55
N LYS A 60 15.40 -0.69 5.10
CA LYS A 60 15.14 0.39 4.13
C LYS A 60 14.57 -0.14 2.82
N LYS A 61 15.12 -1.24 2.29
CA LYS A 61 14.60 -1.89 1.08
C LYS A 61 13.17 -2.42 1.25
N VAL A 62 12.88 -3.09 2.37
CA VAL A 62 11.52 -3.57 2.67
C VAL A 62 10.56 -2.38 2.82
N LYS A 63 10.96 -1.32 3.51
CA LYS A 63 10.16 -0.09 3.67
C LYS A 63 9.83 0.54 2.31
N THR A 64 10.81 0.67 1.43
CA THR A 64 10.61 1.18 0.07
C THR A 64 9.69 0.28 -0.73
N TYR A 65 9.90 -1.04 -0.70
CA TYR A 65 9.05 -2.00 -1.38
C TYR A 65 7.58 -1.90 -0.94
N LEU A 66 7.34 -1.83 0.37
CA LEU A 66 5.98 -1.71 0.92
C LEU A 66 5.30 -0.41 0.47
N ASN A 67 6.03 0.71 0.52
CA ASN A 67 5.52 2.00 0.06
C ASN A 67 5.17 1.96 -1.43
N THR A 68 6.08 1.47 -2.28
CA THR A 68 5.83 1.34 -3.72
C THR A 68 4.66 0.38 -3.99
N LYS A 69 4.56 -0.74 -3.28
CA LYS A 69 3.42 -1.69 -3.39
C LYS A 69 2.10 -1.01 -3.06
N GLN A 70 2.06 -0.17 -2.03
CA GLN A 70 0.86 0.60 -1.66
C GLN A 70 0.49 1.63 -2.74
N GLN A 71 1.47 2.38 -3.24
CA GLN A 71 1.26 3.37 -4.31
C GLN A 71 0.74 2.70 -5.59
N LEU A 72 1.28 1.53 -5.96
CA LEU A 72 0.83 0.77 -7.12
C LEU A 72 -0.63 0.30 -6.96
N LYS A 73 -1.03 -0.19 -5.78
CA LYS A 73 -2.43 -0.56 -5.51
C LYS A 73 -3.38 0.65 -5.62
N GLN A 74 -2.95 1.81 -5.12
CA GLN A 74 -3.74 3.04 -5.25
C GLN A 74 -3.89 3.44 -6.72
N LEU A 75 -2.80 3.40 -7.49
CA LEU A 75 -2.82 3.68 -8.92
C LEU A 75 -3.72 2.72 -9.70
N GLU A 76 -3.65 1.41 -9.42
CA GLU A 76 -4.51 0.40 -10.02
C GLU A 76 -6.00 0.71 -9.75
N CYS A 77 -6.35 1.08 -8.51
CA CYS A 77 -7.71 1.47 -8.16
C CYS A 77 -8.19 2.71 -8.92
N THR A 78 -7.33 3.74 -9.02
CA THR A 78 -7.62 4.95 -9.77
C THR A 78 -7.84 4.67 -11.25
N LEU A 79 -6.94 3.91 -11.89
CA LEU A 79 -7.05 3.54 -13.30
C LEU A 79 -8.34 2.75 -13.58
N LYS A 80 -8.71 1.84 -12.68
CA LYS A 80 -9.97 1.10 -12.81
C LYS A 80 -11.19 2.02 -12.76
N LYS A 81 -11.19 3.00 -11.85
CA LYS A 81 -12.26 3.98 -11.73
C LYS A 81 -12.34 4.88 -12.97
N GLU A 82 -11.21 5.40 -13.43
CA GLU A 82 -11.14 6.25 -14.63
C GLU A 82 -11.58 5.49 -15.89
N GLY A 83 -11.18 4.22 -16.04
CA GLY A 83 -11.63 3.37 -17.14
C GLY A 83 -13.15 3.14 -17.12
N GLN A 84 -13.74 2.92 -15.95
CA GLN A 84 -15.20 2.81 -15.80
C GLN A 84 -15.92 4.12 -16.14
N GLN A 85 -15.38 5.25 -15.70
CA GLN A 85 -15.93 6.56 -16.00
C GLN A 85 -15.92 6.85 -17.50
N MET A 86 -14.78 6.61 -18.17
CA MET A 86 -14.65 6.81 -19.62
C MET A 86 -15.63 5.96 -20.43
N LEU A 87 -15.89 4.72 -20.00
CA LEU A 87 -16.91 3.87 -20.64
C LEU A 87 -18.31 4.44 -20.46
N ALA A 88 -18.64 4.93 -19.27
CA ALA A 88 -19.93 5.56 -19.00
C ALA A 88 -20.12 6.83 -19.86
N ASP A 89 -19.10 7.69 -19.91
CA ASP A 89 -19.12 8.94 -20.68
C ASP A 89 -19.29 8.65 -22.19
N ASN A 90 -18.62 7.61 -22.71
CA ASN A 90 -18.76 7.23 -24.12
C ASN A 90 -20.19 6.76 -24.46
N GLU A 91 -20.79 5.97 -23.58
CA GLU A 91 -22.20 5.55 -23.77
C GLU A 91 -23.16 6.73 -23.69
N GLU A 92 -22.90 7.70 -22.81
CA GLU A 92 -23.68 8.94 -22.75
C GLU A 92 -23.54 9.76 -24.03
N ILE A 93 -22.32 9.94 -24.55
CA ILE A 93 -22.07 10.66 -25.82
C ILE A 93 -22.80 9.99 -26.98
N LYS A 94 -22.74 8.66 -27.09
CA LYS A 94 -23.46 7.91 -28.15
C LYS A 94 -24.97 8.15 -28.06
N ARG A 95 -25.51 8.10 -26.85
CA ARG A 95 -26.94 8.34 -26.60
C ARG A 95 -27.35 9.75 -27.02
N LEU A 96 -26.58 10.78 -26.63
CA LEU A 96 -26.83 12.15 -27.05
C LEU A 96 -26.77 12.30 -28.58
N ALA A 97 -25.77 11.70 -29.22
CA ALA A 97 -25.64 11.76 -30.68
C ALA A 97 -26.84 11.12 -31.39
N ASP A 98 -27.35 10.00 -30.87
CA ASP A 98 -28.55 9.36 -31.40
C ASP A 98 -29.82 10.20 -31.21
N ASP A 99 -29.97 10.86 -30.07
CA ASP A 99 -31.11 11.73 -29.81
C ASP A 99 -31.07 12.98 -30.70
N ILE A 100 -29.90 13.59 -30.89
CA ILE A 100 -29.70 14.70 -31.83
C ILE A 100 -30.08 14.26 -33.25
N ARG A 101 -29.62 13.09 -33.68
CA ARG A 101 -29.93 12.53 -35.00
C ARG A 101 -31.44 12.35 -35.19
N LYS A 102 -32.14 11.80 -34.19
CA LYS A 102 -33.60 11.64 -34.24
C LYS A 102 -34.33 12.99 -34.29
N GLN A 103 -33.91 13.96 -33.48
CA GLN A 103 -34.50 15.30 -33.47
C GLN A 103 -34.32 16.00 -34.82
N ALA A 104 -33.13 15.93 -35.41
CA ALA A 104 -32.85 16.49 -36.73
C ALA A 104 -33.70 15.84 -37.83
N GLN A 105 -33.87 14.51 -37.79
CA GLN A 105 -34.75 13.80 -38.73
C GLN A 105 -36.21 14.22 -38.58
N ALA A 106 -36.72 14.35 -37.35
CA ALA A 106 -38.09 14.79 -37.11
C ALA A 106 -38.35 16.21 -37.63
N ALA A 107 -37.38 17.11 -37.46
CA ALA A 107 -37.46 18.49 -37.94
C ALA A 107 -37.48 18.62 -39.47
N LEU A 108 -36.96 17.63 -40.21
CA LEU A 108 -36.95 17.61 -41.68
C LEU A 108 -38.26 17.10 -42.31
N VAL A 109 -39.12 16.44 -41.53
CA VAL A 109 -40.39 15.84 -41.99
C VAL A 109 -41.59 16.76 -41.67
N THR A 110 -41.35 17.88 -40.98
CA THR A 110 -42.35 18.92 -40.67
C THR A 110 -42.21 20.08 -41.66
#